data_AF-R6S795-F1
#
_entry.id   AF-R6S795-F1
#
_cell.length_a   1.000
_cell.length_b   1.000
_cell.length_c   1.000
_cell.angle_alpha   90.00
_cell.angle_beta   90.00
_cell.angle_gamma   90.00
#
_symmetry.space_group_name_H-M   'P 1'
#
loop_
_entity.id
_entity.type
_entity.pdbx_description
1 polymer ?
#
loop_
_entity_poly.entity_id
_entity_poly.type
_entity_poly.pdbx_seq_one_letter_code
_entity_poly.pdbx_strand_id
1 'polypeptide(L)'
;MKTKKKLKRLGLWKNIKSKSLNQKKHQYEGKIGWCDKKILGLSKGHFVFIREVKENGKCDVNTLTSLETKNGHFEAGKFPMLKDGTIYPIPKKDDSLKRFGGVDKRVIKNIPLSSIKDVGKNYVAEKHHYYIKKYLK
;
A
#
# COMPACT_ATOMS: atom_id res chain seq x y z
N MET A 1 35.02 32.41 -13.44
CA MET A 1 34.18 31.70 -14.46
C MET A 1 33.98 30.19 -14.20
N LYS A 2 33.77 29.69 -12.96
CA LYS A 2 33.57 28.23 -12.67
C LYS A 2 32.10 27.82 -12.44
N THR A 3 31.13 28.69 -12.71
CA THR A 3 29.73 28.54 -12.25
C THR A 3 28.84 27.70 -13.16
N LYS A 4 28.90 27.86 -14.49
CA LYS A 4 27.99 27.15 -15.43
C LYS A 4 28.18 25.62 -15.45
N LYS A 5 29.41 25.10 -15.38
CA LYS A 5 29.70 23.64 -15.34
C LYS A 5 29.21 23.00 -14.04
N LYS A 6 29.33 23.71 -12.90
CA LYS A 6 28.87 23.24 -11.58
C LYS A 6 27.34 23.21 -11.51
N LEU A 7 26.67 24.24 -12.04
CA LEU A 7 25.20 24.30 -12.16
C LEU A 7 24.64 23.20 -13.08
N LYS A 8 25.28 22.94 -14.24
CA LYS A 8 24.88 21.83 -15.12
C LYS A 8 25.06 20.45 -14.45
N ARG A 9 26.17 20.22 -13.73
CA ARG A 9 26.33 18.99 -12.92
C ARG A 9 25.24 18.91 -11.85
N LEU A 10 25.00 19.95 -11.06
CA LEU A 10 23.95 19.92 -10.03
C LEU A 10 22.55 19.61 -10.62
N GLY A 11 22.21 20.18 -11.77
CA GLY A 11 20.96 19.86 -12.49
C GLY A 11 20.90 18.40 -12.95
N LEU A 12 21.99 17.89 -13.55
CA LEU A 12 22.08 16.49 -13.99
C LEU A 12 21.93 15.52 -12.82
N TRP A 13 22.56 15.82 -11.68
CA TRP A 13 22.52 15.00 -10.47
C TRP A 13 21.13 15.01 -9.81
N LYS A 14 20.44 16.15 -9.80
CA LYS A 14 19.03 16.23 -9.38
C LYS A 14 18.14 15.37 -10.27
N ASN A 15 18.33 15.42 -11.58
CA ASN A 15 17.55 14.60 -12.53
C ASN A 15 17.80 13.09 -12.34
N ILE A 16 19.06 12.67 -12.18
CA ILE A 16 19.41 11.26 -11.93
C ILE A 16 18.83 10.77 -10.59
N LYS A 17 18.94 11.58 -9.51
CA LYS A 17 18.29 11.28 -8.22
C LYS A 17 16.77 11.16 -8.35
N SER A 18 16.11 12.08 -9.06
CA SER A 18 14.65 12.03 -9.26
C SER A 18 14.21 10.80 -10.07
N LYS A 19 14.96 10.42 -11.13
CA LYS A 19 14.67 9.26 -11.98
C LYS A 19 14.83 7.95 -11.21
N SER A 20 15.92 7.83 -10.43
CA SER A 20 16.13 6.67 -9.54
C SER A 20 15.09 6.57 -8.41
N LEU A 21 14.61 7.70 -7.88
CA LEU A 21 13.53 7.72 -6.91
C LEU A 21 12.20 7.28 -7.52
N ASN A 22 11.83 7.80 -8.69
CA ASN A 22 10.59 7.40 -9.37
C ASN A 22 10.58 5.92 -9.74
N GLN A 23 11.70 5.37 -10.22
CA GLN A 23 11.80 3.92 -10.45
C GLN A 23 11.61 3.10 -9.17
N LYS A 24 12.14 3.57 -8.04
CA LYS A 24 11.92 2.93 -6.73
C LYS A 24 10.48 3.08 -6.24
N LYS A 25 9.78 4.19 -6.50
CA LYS A 25 8.36 4.36 -6.13
C LYS A 25 7.48 3.30 -6.79
N HIS A 26 7.64 3.12 -8.10
CA HIS A 26 6.87 2.12 -8.86
C HIS A 26 7.14 0.67 -8.43
N GLN A 27 8.28 0.40 -7.79
CA GLN A 27 8.60 -0.94 -7.28
C GLN A 27 7.68 -1.38 -6.13
N TYR A 28 7.24 -0.44 -5.29
CA TYR A 28 6.47 -0.75 -4.07
C TYR A 28 4.99 -0.43 -4.19
N GLU A 29 4.61 0.54 -5.01
CA GLU A 29 3.20 0.87 -5.22
C GLU A 29 2.43 -0.32 -5.80
N GLY A 30 1.22 -0.56 -5.29
CA GLY A 30 0.42 -1.72 -5.66
C GLY A 30 0.83 -3.02 -4.98
N LYS A 31 1.93 -3.03 -4.21
CA LYS A 31 2.39 -4.23 -3.48
C LYS A 31 1.77 -4.29 -2.08
N ILE A 32 1.77 -5.50 -1.55
CA ILE A 32 1.34 -5.79 -0.17
C ILE A 32 2.56 -6.07 0.69
N GLY A 33 2.54 -5.57 1.91
CA GLY A 33 3.47 -5.96 2.97
C GLY A 33 2.79 -6.07 4.32
N TRP A 34 3.54 -6.42 5.35
CA TRP A 34 3.06 -6.47 6.74
C TRP A 34 3.54 -5.27 7.53
N CYS A 35 2.64 -4.64 8.29
CA CYS A 35 2.99 -3.50 9.14
C CYS A 35 2.48 -3.69 10.57
N ASP A 36 3.33 -3.32 11.53
CA ASP A 36 3.10 -3.50 12.95
C ASP A 36 2.09 -2.49 13.52
N LYS A 37 1.35 -2.93 14.54
CA LYS A 37 0.23 -2.19 15.14
C LYS A 37 0.60 -0.78 15.63
N LYS A 38 1.80 -0.64 16.20
CA LYS A 38 2.31 0.64 16.74
C LYS A 38 2.51 1.68 15.64
N ILE A 39 2.96 1.24 14.46
CA ILE A 39 3.19 2.11 13.30
C ILE A 39 1.86 2.53 12.68
N LEU A 40 0.91 1.59 12.60
CA LEU A 40 -0.43 1.86 12.05
C LEU A 40 -1.35 2.64 13.00
N GLY A 41 -1.04 2.67 14.30
CA GLY A 41 -1.95 3.22 15.32
C GLY A 41 -3.24 2.41 15.46
N LEU A 42 -3.16 1.08 15.29
CA LEU A 42 -4.29 0.16 15.36
C LEU A 42 -4.11 -0.87 16.48
N SER A 43 -5.15 -1.63 16.79
CA SER A 43 -5.12 -2.64 17.87
C SER A 43 -4.22 -3.85 17.55
N LYS A 44 -4.00 -4.15 16.27
CA LYS A 44 -3.16 -5.26 15.79
C LYS A 44 -2.40 -4.90 14.52
N GLY A 45 -1.43 -5.75 14.15
CA GLY A 45 -0.72 -5.62 12.88
C GLY A 45 -1.61 -6.03 11.72
N HIS A 46 -1.35 -5.48 10.55
CA HIS A 46 -2.14 -5.75 9.35
C HIS A 46 -1.24 -5.92 8.13
N PHE A 47 -1.72 -6.72 7.18
CA PHE A 47 -1.27 -6.57 5.81
C PHE A 47 -1.74 -5.22 5.29
N VAL A 48 -0.89 -4.55 4.51
CA VAL A 48 -1.15 -3.22 3.97
C VAL A 48 -0.90 -3.19 2.49
N PHE A 49 -1.79 -2.53 1.75
CA PHE A 49 -1.63 -2.21 0.34
C PHE A 49 -0.96 -0.84 0.22
N ILE A 50 0.21 -0.78 -0.44
CA ILE A 50 0.97 0.45 -0.62
C ILE A 50 0.37 1.22 -1.79
N ARG A 51 -0.27 2.36 -1.51
CA ARG A 51 -0.97 3.15 -2.53
C ARG A 51 0.00 4.05 -3.31
N GLU A 52 0.80 4.78 -2.56
CA GLU A 52 1.67 5.84 -3.06
C GLU A 52 2.93 5.90 -2.19
N VAL A 53 4.09 6.04 -2.84
CA VAL A 53 5.37 6.25 -2.15
C VAL A 53 5.83 7.69 -2.35
N LYS A 54 6.05 8.38 -1.24
CA LYS A 54 6.50 9.77 -1.17
C LYS A 54 8.02 9.86 -1.30
N GLU A 55 8.51 11.02 -1.75
CA GLU A 55 9.94 11.25 -1.96
C GLU A 55 10.77 11.17 -0.68
N ASN A 56 10.16 11.42 0.47
CA ASN A 56 10.80 11.33 1.78
C ASN A 56 10.89 9.89 2.33
N GLY A 57 10.60 8.86 1.52
CA GLY A 57 10.65 7.46 1.94
C GLY A 57 9.48 7.02 2.82
N LYS A 58 8.40 7.83 2.88
CA LYS A 58 7.14 7.45 3.50
C LYS A 58 6.14 7.00 2.46
N CYS A 59 5.06 6.36 2.88
CA CYS A 59 4.00 5.90 1.99
C CYS A 59 2.63 6.03 2.65
N ASP A 60 1.61 6.07 1.80
CA ASP A 60 0.22 6.02 2.22
C ASP A 60 -0.33 4.63 1.90
N VAL A 61 -1.06 4.06 2.85
CA VAL A 61 -1.46 2.66 2.80
C VAL A 61 -2.94 2.46 3.14
N ASN A 62 -3.54 1.42 2.59
CA ASN A 62 -4.77 0.84 3.13
C ASN A 62 -4.45 -0.43 3.89
N THR A 63 -5.24 -0.77 4.89
CA THR A 63 -5.15 -2.08 5.55
C THR A 63 -5.96 -3.12 4.79
N LEU A 64 -5.48 -4.35 4.78
CA LEU A 64 -6.27 -5.51 4.39
C LEU A 64 -6.93 -6.11 5.64
N THR A 65 -8.17 -6.52 5.47
CA THR A 65 -9.01 -7.05 6.53
C THR A 65 -9.63 -8.37 6.09
N SER A 66 -9.71 -9.33 7.00
CA SER A 66 -10.37 -10.60 6.74
C SER A 66 -11.88 -10.42 6.84
N LEU A 67 -12.61 -10.99 5.89
CA LEU A 67 -14.07 -11.12 5.90
C LEU A 67 -14.50 -12.51 6.41
N GLU A 68 -13.51 -13.38 6.63
CA GLU A 68 -13.67 -14.72 7.20
C GLU A 68 -12.95 -14.86 8.53
N THR A 69 -13.57 -15.63 9.41
CA THR A 69 -12.99 -16.14 10.65
C THR A 69 -11.84 -17.11 10.36
N LYS A 70 -11.13 -17.55 11.42
CA LYS A 70 -10.06 -18.55 11.27
C LYS A 70 -10.55 -19.90 10.72
N ASN A 71 -11.85 -20.19 10.89
CA ASN A 71 -12.46 -21.46 10.52
C ASN A 71 -13.17 -21.39 9.15
N GLY A 72 -13.04 -20.29 8.40
CA GLY A 72 -13.64 -20.13 7.09
C GLY A 72 -15.11 -19.66 7.08
N HIS A 73 -15.71 -19.40 8.24
CA HIS A 73 -17.05 -18.77 8.29
C HIS A 73 -16.95 -17.27 8.05
N PHE A 74 -17.91 -16.70 7.33
CA PHE A 74 -18.00 -15.25 7.13
C PHE A 74 -18.28 -14.51 8.43
N GLU A 75 -17.63 -13.38 8.63
CA GLU A 75 -17.89 -12.47 9.74
C GLU A 75 -19.15 -11.63 9.43
N ALA A 76 -20.30 -12.00 9.99
CA ALA A 76 -21.58 -11.32 9.74
C ALA A 76 -21.51 -9.79 9.95
N GLY A 77 -20.77 -9.33 10.98
CA GLY A 77 -20.57 -7.90 11.26
C GLY A 77 -19.80 -7.13 10.18
N LYS A 78 -19.19 -7.81 9.20
CA LYS A 78 -18.50 -7.18 8.07
C LYS A 78 -19.39 -6.98 6.85
N PHE A 79 -20.55 -7.64 6.77
CA PHE A 79 -21.46 -7.47 5.63
C PHE A 79 -21.98 -6.04 5.46
N PRO A 80 -22.37 -5.31 6.52
CA PRO A 80 -22.75 -3.91 6.38
C PRO A 80 -21.63 -3.06 5.77
N MET A 81 -20.38 -3.34 6.13
CA MET A 81 -19.18 -2.66 5.62
C MET A 81 -18.89 -2.95 4.13
N LEU A 82 -19.39 -4.07 3.60
CA LEU A 82 -19.35 -4.35 2.16
C LEU A 82 -20.43 -3.57 1.43
N LYS A 83 -21.64 -3.50 2.02
CA LYS A 83 -22.79 -2.80 1.45
C LYS A 83 -22.54 -1.29 1.37
N ASP A 84 -21.93 -0.70 2.39
CA ASP A 84 -21.65 0.74 2.45
C ASP A 84 -20.34 1.16 1.73
N GLY A 85 -19.58 0.18 1.20
CA GLY A 85 -18.33 0.42 0.49
C GLY A 85 -17.15 0.79 1.39
N THR A 86 -17.24 0.55 2.71
CA THR A 86 -16.11 0.70 3.63
C THR A 86 -15.03 -0.34 3.39
N ILE A 87 -15.40 -1.53 2.90
CA ILE A 87 -14.46 -2.57 2.48
C ILE A 87 -14.68 -2.86 1.00
N TYR A 88 -13.60 -2.80 0.23
CA TYR A 88 -13.58 -3.30 -1.14
C TYR A 88 -13.17 -4.78 -1.13
N PRO A 89 -14.08 -5.73 -1.43
CA PRO A 89 -13.77 -7.14 -1.40
C PRO A 89 -12.82 -7.52 -2.55
N ILE A 90 -11.85 -8.38 -2.26
CA ILE A 90 -10.96 -8.98 -3.26
C ILE A 90 -11.31 -10.46 -3.37
N PRO A 91 -11.74 -10.97 -4.55
CA PRO A 91 -11.98 -12.39 -4.73
C PRO A 91 -10.74 -13.21 -4.35
N LYS A 92 -10.95 -14.38 -3.74
CA LYS A 92 -9.85 -15.24 -3.25
C LYS A 92 -8.83 -15.61 -4.34
N LYS A 93 -9.30 -15.80 -5.57
CA LYS A 93 -8.46 -16.08 -6.75
C LYS A 93 -7.56 -14.91 -7.17
N ASP A 94 -7.86 -13.70 -6.68
CA ASP A 94 -7.22 -12.45 -7.05
C ASP A 94 -6.32 -11.91 -5.92
N ASP A 95 -6.12 -12.65 -4.83
CA ASP A 95 -5.12 -12.36 -3.80
C ASP A 95 -4.39 -13.61 -3.31
N SER A 96 -3.23 -13.42 -2.68
CA SER A 96 -2.45 -14.52 -2.09
C SER A 96 -2.61 -14.69 -0.58
N LEU A 97 -3.52 -13.94 0.05
CA LEU A 97 -3.70 -14.01 1.50
C LEU A 97 -4.28 -15.37 1.89
N LYS A 98 -4.26 -15.73 3.18
CA LYS A 98 -4.81 -17.03 3.60
C LYS A 98 -6.33 -17.07 3.64
N ARG A 99 -6.96 -15.96 3.99
CA ARG A 99 -8.42 -15.85 4.17
C ARG A 99 -9.01 -14.96 3.10
N PHE A 100 -10.29 -15.12 2.81
CA PHE A 100 -11.02 -14.12 2.04
C PHE A 100 -11.08 -12.81 2.81
N GLY A 101 -10.97 -11.71 2.07
CA GLY A 101 -10.84 -10.40 2.64
C GLY A 101 -11.09 -9.29 1.65
N GLY A 102 -10.72 -8.10 2.09
CA GLY A 102 -10.81 -6.91 1.29
C GLY A 102 -9.87 -5.83 1.78
N VAL A 103 -9.87 -4.73 1.04
CA VAL A 103 -9.10 -3.53 1.36
C VAL A 103 -10.02 -2.56 2.07
N ASP A 104 -9.64 -2.15 3.28
CA ASP A 104 -10.36 -1.14 4.05
C ASP A 104 -10.20 0.24 3.40
N LYS A 105 -11.29 1.00 3.32
CA LYS A 105 -11.34 2.32 2.71
C LYS A 105 -10.38 3.31 3.36
N ARG A 106 -10.16 3.19 4.67
CA ARG A 106 -9.35 4.14 5.45
C ARG A 106 -7.90 4.15 4.96
N VAL A 107 -7.42 5.34 4.59
CA VAL A 107 -6.02 5.56 4.22
C VAL A 107 -5.22 6.00 5.45
N ILE A 108 -4.18 5.24 5.80
CA ILE A 108 -3.22 5.59 6.84
C ILE A 108 -2.02 6.25 6.16
N LYS A 109 -1.76 7.50 6.52
CA LYS A 109 -0.79 8.34 5.83
C LYS A 109 0.57 8.34 6.52
N ASN A 110 1.61 8.63 5.74
CA ASN A 110 2.97 8.92 6.23
C ASN A 110 3.64 7.76 6.98
N ILE A 111 3.35 6.52 6.60
CA ILE A 111 3.99 5.33 7.15
C ILE A 111 5.42 5.22 6.59
N PRO A 112 6.46 5.05 7.42
CA PRO A 112 7.82 4.82 6.92
C PRO A 112 7.87 3.54 6.08
N LEU A 113 8.31 3.62 4.83
CA LEU A 113 8.36 2.44 3.94
C LEU A 113 9.25 1.33 4.52
N SER A 114 10.34 1.71 5.19
CA SER A 114 11.26 0.78 5.87
C SER A 114 10.62 -0.04 7.00
N SER A 115 9.46 0.39 7.52
CA SER A 115 8.74 -0.33 8.57
C SER A 115 7.81 -1.42 8.02
N ILE A 116 7.60 -1.46 6.69
CA ILE A 116 6.76 -2.45 6.05
C ILE A 116 7.62 -3.65 5.67
N LYS A 117 7.28 -4.81 6.24
CA LYS A 117 8.00 -6.08 6.06
C LYS A 117 7.41 -6.87 4.91
N ASP A 118 8.20 -7.78 4.34
CA ASP A 118 7.76 -8.77 3.34
C ASP A 118 7.03 -8.17 2.11
N VAL A 119 7.45 -6.98 1.66
CA VAL A 119 6.78 -6.30 0.54
C VAL A 119 6.90 -7.12 -0.74
N GLY A 120 5.75 -7.39 -1.37
CA GLY A 120 5.65 -8.17 -2.61
C GLY A 120 5.61 -9.68 -2.41
N LYS A 121 5.76 -10.18 -1.17
CA LYS A 121 5.54 -11.61 -0.85
C LYS A 121 4.09 -12.02 -1.03
N ASN A 122 3.16 -11.10 -0.76
CA ASN A 122 1.75 -11.26 -1.06
C ASN A 122 1.34 -10.31 -2.18
N TYR A 123 0.26 -10.67 -2.87
CA TYR A 123 -0.28 -9.87 -3.97
C TYR A 123 -1.79 -9.71 -3.89
N VAL A 124 -2.26 -8.65 -4.55
CA VAL A 124 -3.62 -8.46 -5.04
C VAL A 124 -3.49 -8.21 -6.54
N ALA A 125 -4.34 -8.81 -7.35
CA ALA A 125 -4.25 -8.73 -8.81
C ALA A 125 -4.37 -7.28 -9.30
N GLU A 126 -3.61 -6.93 -10.33
CA GLU A 126 -3.44 -5.55 -10.79
C GLU A 126 -4.75 -4.88 -11.20
N LYS A 127 -5.72 -5.64 -11.71
CA LYS A 127 -7.06 -5.16 -12.05
C LYS A 127 -7.77 -4.46 -10.87
N HIS A 128 -7.45 -4.82 -9.63
CA HIS A 128 -8.02 -4.20 -8.43
C HIS A 128 -7.31 -2.92 -8.01
N HIS A 129 -6.06 -2.71 -8.42
CA HIS A 129 -5.24 -1.59 -7.97
C HIS A 129 -5.87 -0.25 -8.35
N TYR A 130 -6.42 -0.17 -9.57
CA TYR A 130 -7.14 1.02 -10.02
C TYR A 130 -8.32 1.36 -9.09
N TYR A 131 -9.14 0.37 -8.76
CA TYR A 131 -10.32 0.58 -7.90
C TYR A 131 -9.92 0.99 -6.49
N ILE A 132 -8.92 0.33 -5.92
CA ILE A 132 -8.36 0.68 -4.61
C ILE A 132 -7.87 2.13 -4.62
N LYS A 133 -7.03 2.51 -5.59
CA LYS A 133 -6.46 3.86 -5.67
C LYS A 133 -7.50 4.95 -5.96
N LYS A 134 -8.52 4.65 -6.77
CA LYS A 134 -9.54 5.62 -7.17
C LYS A 134 -10.63 5.84 -6.12
N TYR A 135 -11.15 4.76 -5.55
CA TYR A 135 -12.39 4.81 -4.75
C TYR A 135 -12.17 4.75 -3.25
N LEU A 136 -11.03 4.20 -2.78
CA LEU A 136 -10.72 4.16 -1.35
C LEU A 136 -9.89 5.40 -0.98
N LYS A 137 -10.43 6.29 -0.14
CA LYS A 137 -9.79 7.55 0.28
C LYS A 137 -10.11 7.86 1.72
#